data_AF-A0A2G4G492-F1
#
_entry.id   AF-A0A2G4G492-F1
#
_cell.length_a   1.000
_cell.length_b   1.000
_cell.length_c   1.000
_cell.angle_alpha   90.00
_cell.angle_beta   90.00
_cell.angle_gamma   90.00
#
_symmetry.space_group_name_H-M   'P 1'
#
loop_
_entity.id
_entity.type
_entity.pdbx_description
1 polymer ?
#
loop_
_entity_poly.entity_id
_entity_poly.type
_entity_poly.pdbx_seq_one_letter_code
_entity_poly.pdbx_strand_id
1 'polypeptide(L)'
;MEWQVKSLSHTCASSGKDLHVGDSVVCIVFKPLGAAIERRDVLKEYATEFKPDGLLLGRWSRQVKERGEEEQALRAQLLASREEFFLSLYDDAADPSGDKAVLKHILALLLERKRIIKATGPAEQGLIPYQHQSTKQILMVPSLDLQPEHLLQVSDSLELLVG
;
A
#
# COMPACT_ATOMS: atom_id res chain seq x y z
N MET A 1 1.85 16.12 -10.32
CA MET A 1 2.03 15.79 -8.89
C MET A 1 3.11 14.75 -8.78
N GLU A 2 4.24 15.10 -8.18
CA GLU A 2 5.26 14.14 -7.77
C GLU A 2 4.89 13.63 -6.37
N TRP A 3 4.57 12.35 -6.29
CA TRP A 3 4.18 11.68 -5.05
C TRP A 3 5.47 11.30 -4.31
N GLN A 4 5.84 12.07 -3.29
CA GLN A 4 7.08 11.89 -2.50
C GLN A 4 6.82 10.99 -1.30
N VAL A 5 7.48 9.84 -1.15
CA VAL A 5 7.24 8.93 -0.01
C VAL A 5 7.73 9.45 1.35
N LYS A 6 6.91 9.31 2.38
CA LYS A 6 7.06 9.70 3.76
C LYS A 6 8.17 8.84 4.29
N SER A 7 9.11 9.52 4.91
CA SER A 7 10.18 8.87 5.65
C SER A 7 9.62 7.80 6.59
N LEU A 8 10.40 6.75 6.79
CA LEU A 8 10.15 5.83 7.89
C LEU A 8 10.10 6.61 9.20
N SER A 9 9.29 6.12 10.14
CA SER A 9 9.40 6.53 11.53
C SER A 9 10.85 6.34 12.03
N HIS A 10 11.27 7.18 12.97
CA HIS A 10 12.55 6.99 13.65
C HIS A 10 12.52 5.79 14.60
N THR A 11 11.34 5.37 15.05
CA THR A 11 11.17 4.30 16.04
C THR A 11 10.17 3.25 15.56
N CYS A 12 10.46 1.99 15.87
CA CYS A 12 9.57 0.85 15.69
C CYS A 12 8.31 1.02 16.54
N ALA A 13 7.13 0.98 15.92
CA ALA A 13 5.85 1.16 16.63
C ALA A 13 5.53 0.03 17.63
N SER A 14 6.09 -1.17 17.44
CA SER A 14 5.83 -2.32 18.33
C SER A 14 6.78 -2.39 19.52
N SER A 15 8.06 -2.06 19.33
CA SER A 15 9.11 -2.28 20.34
C SER A 15 9.66 -0.98 20.94
N GLY A 16 9.36 0.17 20.34
CA GLY A 16 9.92 1.47 20.73
C GLY A 16 11.41 1.65 20.38
N LYS A 17 12.06 0.64 19.79
CA LYS A 17 13.48 0.72 19.38
C LYS A 17 13.66 1.69 18.22
N ASP A 18 14.81 2.35 18.18
CA ASP A 18 15.21 3.17 17.03
C ASP A 18 15.42 2.31 15.78
N LEU A 19 15.01 2.85 14.63
CA LEU A 19 15.23 2.27 13.30
C LEU A 19 16.53 2.81 12.72
N HIS A 20 17.43 1.90 12.36
CA HIS A 20 18.75 2.21 11.83
C HIS A 20 18.87 1.83 10.36
N VAL A 21 19.78 2.48 9.64
CA VAL A 21 20.11 2.12 8.26
C VAL A 21 20.45 0.64 8.18
N GLY A 22 19.84 -0.07 7.22
CA GLY A 22 19.97 -1.51 7.06
C GLY A 22 18.82 -2.32 7.68
N ASP A 23 18.03 -1.74 8.60
CA ASP A 23 16.92 -2.44 9.21
C ASP A 23 15.82 -2.76 8.19
N SER A 24 15.27 -3.97 8.29
CA SER A 24 14.08 -4.36 7.53
C SER A 24 12.83 -3.97 8.31
N VAL A 25 12.01 -3.10 7.72
CA VAL A 25 10.80 -2.56 8.33
C VAL A 25 9.59 -2.97 7.51
N VAL A 26 8.54 -3.43 8.19
CA VAL A 26 7.21 -3.67 7.63
C VAL A 26 6.35 -2.47 7.97
N CYS A 27 5.88 -1.79 6.94
CA CYS A 27 4.91 -0.70 7.04
C CYS A 27 3.51 -1.34 7.02
N ILE A 28 2.75 -1.15 8.09
CA ILE A 28 1.43 -1.75 8.31
C ILE A 28 0.38 -0.65 8.24
N VAL A 29 -0.65 -0.87 7.42
CA VAL A 29 -1.71 0.10 7.16
C VAL A 29 -3.02 -0.44 7.68
N PHE A 30 -3.72 0.38 8.43
CA PHE A 30 -5.02 0.01 8.99
C PHE A 30 -5.92 1.21 9.16
N LYS A 31 -7.22 0.93 9.27
CA LYS A 31 -8.24 1.92 9.62
C LYS A 31 -8.74 1.65 11.03
N PRO A 32 -8.40 2.49 12.02
CA PRO A 32 -8.99 2.41 13.35
C PRO A 32 -10.50 2.67 13.31
N LEU A 33 -11.22 2.14 14.29
CA LEU A 33 -12.67 2.33 14.37
C LEU A 33 -13.00 3.82 14.60
N GLY A 34 -13.71 4.42 13.63
CA GLY A 34 -14.13 5.83 13.71
C GLY A 34 -13.00 6.85 13.48
N ALA A 35 -11.83 6.43 12.99
CA ALA A 35 -10.71 7.32 12.69
C ALA A 35 -10.25 7.20 11.22
N ALA A 36 -9.33 8.09 10.84
CA ALA A 36 -8.68 8.07 9.54
C ALA A 36 -7.67 6.91 9.43
N ILE A 37 -7.29 6.55 8.20
CA ILE A 37 -6.30 5.50 7.94
C ILE A 37 -4.95 5.89 8.57
N GLU A 38 -4.30 4.92 9.22
CA GLU A 38 -3.00 5.05 9.86
C GLU A 38 -1.96 4.11 9.26
N ARG A 39 -0.69 4.50 9.38
CA ARG A 39 0.49 3.69 9.07
C ARG A 39 1.35 3.53 10.30
N ARG A 40 1.81 2.30 10.57
CA ARG A 40 2.79 1.99 11.61
C ARG A 40 3.96 1.25 11.00
N ASP A 41 5.16 1.73 11.32
CA ASP A 41 6.41 1.17 10.83
C ASP A 41 6.98 0.25 11.94
N VAL A 42 7.12 -1.04 11.64
CA VAL A 42 7.49 -2.08 12.61
C VAL A 42 8.68 -2.88 12.10
N LEU A 43 9.70 -3.12 12.93
CA LEU A 43 10.82 -3.99 12.55
C LEU A 43 10.28 -5.37 12.16
N LYS A 44 10.86 -5.95 11.11
CA LYS A 44 10.41 -7.22 10.54
C LYS A 44 10.27 -8.34 11.56
N GLU A 45 11.14 -8.38 12.57
CA GLU A 45 11.09 -9.36 13.68
C GLU A 45 9.83 -9.26 14.55
N TYR A 46 9.22 -8.07 14.66
CA TYR A 46 7.99 -7.84 15.45
C TYR A 46 6.72 -7.79 14.59
N ALA A 47 6.85 -7.69 13.27
CA ALA A 47 5.74 -7.43 12.37
C ALA A 47 4.70 -8.56 12.32
N THR A 48 5.11 -9.81 12.51
CA THR A 48 4.21 -10.98 12.50
C THR A 48 3.23 -10.96 13.68
N GLU A 49 3.68 -10.46 14.83
CA GLU A 49 2.89 -10.42 16.07
C GLU A 49 2.12 -9.10 16.25
N PHE A 50 2.49 -8.07 15.49
CA PHE A 50 1.84 -6.77 15.56
C PHE A 50 0.39 -6.85 15.05
N LYS A 51 -0.55 -6.50 15.93
CA LYS A 51 -1.98 -6.44 15.61
C LYS A 51 -2.44 -4.98 15.71
N PRO A 52 -2.79 -4.34 14.59
CA PRO A 52 -3.34 -3.00 14.63
C PRO A 52 -4.74 -3.00 15.22
N ASP A 53 -5.07 -1.95 15.98
CA ASP A 53 -6.42 -1.70 16.47
C ASP A 53 -7.30 -1.18 15.33
N GLY A 54 -7.93 -2.08 14.59
CA GLY A 54 -8.86 -1.73 13.50
C GLY A 54 -8.84 -2.70 12.33
N LEU A 55 -9.35 -2.23 11.19
CA LEU A 55 -9.34 -2.98 9.93
C LEU A 55 -7.94 -2.91 9.32
N LEU A 56 -7.24 -4.04 9.27
CA LEU A 56 -6.00 -4.14 8.49
C LEU A 56 -6.31 -3.96 7.01
N LEU A 57 -5.70 -2.97 6.39
CA LEU A 57 -5.84 -2.70 4.95
C LEU A 57 -4.78 -3.45 4.16
N GLY A 58 -3.51 -3.38 4.58
CA GLY A 58 -2.41 -4.06 3.92
C GLY A 58 -1.06 -3.79 4.58
N ARG A 59 0.01 -4.32 3.98
CA ARG A 59 1.39 -4.20 4.47
C ARG A 59 2.39 -4.24 3.32
N TRP A 60 3.55 -3.63 3.53
CA TRP A 60 4.71 -3.83 2.64
C TRP A 60 6.02 -3.71 3.42
N SER A 61 7.10 -4.21 2.83
CA SER A 61 8.42 -4.22 3.45
C SER A 61 9.35 -3.23 2.75
N ARG A 62 10.19 -2.55 3.52
CA ARG A 62 11.32 -1.78 2.97
C ARG A 62 12.48 -1.75 3.94
N GLN A 63 13.67 -1.58 3.40
CA GLN A 63 14.87 -1.38 4.20
C GLN A 63 15.04 0.11 4.52
N VAL A 64 15.47 0.43 5.75
CA VAL A 64 15.89 1.78 6.11
C VAL A 64 17.15 2.10 5.33
N LYS A 65 17.11 3.20 4.58
CA LYS A 65 18.22 3.66 3.75
C LYS A 65 18.74 5.00 4.24
N GLU A 66 20.00 5.29 3.93
CA GLU A 66 20.61 6.58 4.26
C GLU A 66 19.95 7.71 3.47
N ARG A 67 19.78 8.87 4.11
CA ARG A 67 19.18 10.05 3.50
C ARG A 67 20.15 10.60 2.45
N GLY A 68 19.77 10.52 1.17
CA GLY A 68 20.59 11.03 0.06
C GLY A 68 20.83 10.05 -1.09
N GLU A 69 20.24 8.85 -1.06
CA GLU A 69 20.26 7.98 -2.23
C GLU A 69 19.68 8.66 -3.49
N GLU A 70 20.26 8.33 -4.65
CA GLU A 70 19.86 8.83 -5.96
C GLU A 70 18.34 8.74 -6.17
N GLU A 71 17.77 9.81 -6.73
CA GLU A 71 16.33 9.98 -6.97
C GLU A 71 15.69 8.80 -7.72
N GLN A 72 16.47 8.12 -8.58
CA GLN A 72 16.03 6.94 -9.31
C GLN A 72 15.89 5.69 -8.42
N ALA A 73 16.80 5.47 -7.47
CA ALA A 73 16.73 4.37 -6.52
C ALA A 73 15.54 4.56 -5.56
N LEU A 74 15.31 5.80 -5.13
CA LEU A 74 14.12 6.16 -4.37
C LEU A 74 12.85 5.83 -5.17
N ARG A 75 12.70 6.36 -6.38
CA ARG A 75 11.52 6.12 -7.25
C ARG A 75 11.24 4.64 -7.48
N ALA A 76 12.27 3.83 -7.70
CA ALA A 76 12.14 2.38 -7.86
C ALA A 76 11.63 1.71 -6.57
N GLN A 77 12.18 2.07 -5.41
CA GLN A 77 11.71 1.59 -4.11
C GLN A 77 10.24 1.96 -3.88
N LEU A 78 9.82 3.18 -4.24
CA LEU A 78 8.43 3.62 -4.05
C LEU A 78 7.47 2.78 -4.91
N LEU A 79 7.88 2.43 -6.13
CA LEU A 79 7.08 1.58 -7.00
C LEU A 79 6.98 0.16 -6.45
N ALA A 80 8.08 -0.41 -5.93
CA ALA A 80 8.08 -1.73 -5.32
C ALA A 80 7.17 -1.77 -4.07
N SER A 81 7.21 -0.74 -3.22
CA SER A 81 6.31 -0.62 -2.07
C SER A 81 4.82 -0.53 -2.49
N ARG A 82 4.52 0.17 -3.59
CA ARG A 82 3.15 0.24 -4.16
C ARG A 82 2.66 -1.12 -4.64
N GLU A 83 3.52 -1.85 -5.35
CA GLU A 83 3.23 -3.19 -5.86
C GLU A 83 2.98 -4.15 -4.69
N GLU A 84 3.87 -4.21 -3.71
CA GLU A 84 3.72 -5.08 -2.54
C GLU A 84 2.46 -4.72 -1.71
N PHE A 85 2.21 -3.42 -1.48
CA PHE A 85 1.01 -2.99 -0.78
C PHE A 85 -0.26 -3.40 -1.54
N PHE A 86 -0.33 -3.19 -2.85
CA PHE A 86 -1.47 -3.59 -3.68
C PHE A 86 -1.73 -5.09 -3.59
N LEU A 87 -0.69 -5.92 -3.68
CA LEU A 87 -0.81 -7.37 -3.56
C LEU A 87 -1.33 -7.76 -2.16
N SER A 88 -0.85 -7.12 -1.11
CA SER A 88 -1.28 -7.41 0.27
C SER A 88 -2.76 -7.12 0.54
N LEU A 89 -3.40 -6.24 -0.25
CA LEU A 89 -4.86 -5.98 -0.14
C LEU A 89 -5.71 -7.23 -0.46
N TYR A 90 -5.12 -8.26 -1.07
CA TYR A 90 -5.78 -9.52 -1.42
C TYR A 90 -5.52 -10.65 -0.41
N ASP A 91 -4.65 -10.44 0.59
CA ASP A 91 -4.36 -11.45 1.62
C ASP A 91 -5.57 -11.72 2.53
N ASP A 92 -6.46 -10.72 2.67
CA ASP A 92 -7.68 -10.81 3.47
C ASP A 92 -8.88 -10.20 2.72
N ALA A 93 -9.93 -11.00 2.57
CA ALA A 93 -11.16 -10.64 1.87
C ALA A 93 -12.07 -9.69 2.66
N ALA A 94 -11.87 -9.53 3.98
CA ALA A 94 -12.72 -8.67 4.79
C ALA A 94 -12.56 -7.19 4.39
N ASP A 95 -13.66 -6.56 3.98
CA ASP A 95 -13.72 -5.14 3.63
C ASP A 95 -15.08 -4.52 4.04
N PRO A 96 -15.41 -4.49 5.34
CA PRO A 96 -16.71 -4.03 5.81
C PRO A 96 -16.98 -2.54 5.51
N SER A 97 -15.93 -1.76 5.28
CA SER A 97 -16.01 -0.32 4.99
C SER A 97 -15.90 0.02 3.50
N GLY A 98 -15.52 -0.93 2.65
CA GLY A 98 -15.27 -0.70 1.22
C GLY A 98 -13.94 0.00 0.91
N ASP A 99 -13.11 0.30 1.92
CA ASP A 99 -11.84 1.01 1.72
C ASP A 99 -10.85 0.17 0.92
N LYS A 100 -10.81 -1.17 1.13
CA LYS A 100 -9.91 -2.03 0.35
C LYS A 100 -10.34 -2.06 -1.12
N ALA A 101 -11.63 -2.06 -1.42
CA ALA A 101 -12.14 -2.00 -2.79
C ALA A 101 -11.70 -0.71 -3.50
N VAL A 102 -11.81 0.43 -2.82
CA VAL A 102 -11.36 1.72 -3.34
C VAL A 102 -9.84 1.74 -3.54
N LEU A 103 -9.06 1.28 -2.56
CA LEU A 103 -7.60 1.19 -2.66
C LEU A 103 -7.16 0.25 -3.80
N LYS A 104 -7.80 -0.91 -3.95
CA LYS A 104 -7.55 -1.85 -5.06
C LYS A 104 -7.76 -1.16 -6.40
N HIS A 105 -8.86 -0.43 -6.57
CA HIS A 105 -9.15 0.25 -7.82
C HIS A 105 -8.12 1.34 -8.15
N ILE A 106 -7.82 2.22 -7.20
CA ILE A 106 -6.88 3.33 -7.43
C ILE A 106 -5.45 2.84 -7.66
N LEU A 107 -4.96 1.90 -6.85
CA LEU A 107 -3.63 1.32 -7.03
C LEU A 107 -3.53 0.56 -8.35
N ALA A 108 -4.60 -0.12 -8.79
CA ALA A 108 -4.60 -0.79 -10.09
C ALA A 108 -4.39 0.21 -11.23
N LEU A 109 -5.11 1.33 -11.25
CA LEU A 109 -4.92 2.40 -12.25
C LEU A 109 -3.48 2.93 -12.25
N LEU A 110 -2.89 3.12 -11.07
CA LEU A 110 -1.50 3.59 -10.92
C LEU A 110 -0.49 2.58 -11.46
N LEU A 111 -0.65 1.31 -11.09
CA LEU A 111 0.25 0.21 -11.47
C LEU A 111 0.11 -0.15 -12.96
N GLU A 112 -1.08 -0.05 -13.52
CA GLU A 112 -1.33 -0.21 -14.96
C GLU A 112 -0.59 0.86 -15.78
N ARG A 113 -0.65 2.13 -15.37
CA ARG A 113 0.10 3.21 -16.00
C ARG A 113 1.62 2.97 -15.96
N LYS A 114 2.10 2.26 -14.93
CA LYS A 114 3.51 1.85 -14.77
C LYS A 114 3.84 0.50 -15.40
N ARG A 115 2.88 -0.16 -16.05
CA ARG A 115 3.01 -1.48 -16.70
C ARG A 115 3.38 -2.61 -15.73
N ILE A 116 3.03 -2.50 -14.46
CA ILE A 116 3.24 -3.54 -13.44
C ILE A 116 2.11 -4.58 -13.50
N ILE A 117 0.90 -4.12 -13.79
CA ILE A 117 -0.27 -4.97 -14.09
C ILE A 117 -0.83 -4.60 -15.46
N LYS A 118 -1.66 -5.47 -16.03
CA LYS A 118 -2.35 -5.23 -17.29
C LYS A 118 -3.76 -5.81 -17.26
N ALA A 119 -4.77 -5.02 -17.66
CA ALA A 119 -6.13 -5.54 -17.84
C ALA A 119 -6.15 -6.64 -18.91
N THR A 120 -6.78 -7.77 -18.61
CA THR A 120 -6.87 -8.92 -19.53
C THR A 120 -8.24 -9.06 -20.20
N GLY A 121 -9.22 -8.27 -19.81
CA GLY A 121 -10.59 -8.33 -20.33
C GLY A 121 -11.45 -7.16 -19.85
N PRO A 122 -12.71 -7.10 -20.31
CA PRO A 122 -13.68 -6.11 -19.85
C PRO A 122 -14.07 -6.35 -18.38
N ALA A 123 -14.73 -5.36 -17.78
CA ALA A 123 -15.34 -5.53 -16.48
C ALA A 123 -16.52 -6.51 -16.57
N GLU A 124 -16.51 -7.57 -15.75
CA GLU A 124 -17.63 -8.50 -15.59
C GLU A 124 -18.11 -8.43 -14.14
N GLN A 125 -19.42 -8.25 -13.93
CA GLN A 125 -20.03 -8.13 -12.60
C GLN A 125 -19.38 -7.04 -11.71
N GLY A 126 -18.91 -5.95 -12.33
CA GLY A 126 -18.23 -4.87 -11.61
C GLY A 126 -16.79 -5.20 -11.19
N LEU A 127 -16.16 -6.23 -11.76
CA LEU A 127 -14.77 -6.60 -11.51
C LEU A 127 -13.97 -6.61 -12.82
N ILE A 128 -12.80 -6.00 -12.84
CA ILE A 128 -11.86 -6.00 -13.96
C ILE A 128 -10.74 -7.01 -13.65
N PRO A 129 -10.49 -8.00 -14.53
CA PRO A 129 -9.37 -8.90 -14.36
C PRO A 129 -8.06 -8.23 -14.78
N TYR A 130 -7.14 -8.11 -13.83
CA TYR A 130 -5.79 -7.61 -14.06
C TYR A 130 -4.76 -8.73 -13.90
N GLN A 131 -3.86 -8.89 -14.87
CA GLN A 131 -2.72 -9.78 -14.73
C GLN A 131 -1.50 -9.03 -14.21
N HIS A 132 -0.91 -9.53 -13.12
CA HIS A 132 0.36 -9.09 -12.61
C HIS A 132 1.52 -9.54 -13.51
N GLN A 133 2.39 -8.63 -13.94
CA GLN A 133 3.37 -8.93 -14.97
C GLN A 133 4.47 -9.88 -14.49
N SER A 134 4.92 -9.77 -13.24
CA SER A 134 6.00 -10.60 -12.70
C SER A 134 5.49 -11.99 -12.28
N THR A 135 4.41 -12.05 -11.49
CA THR A 135 3.89 -13.32 -10.95
C THR A 135 2.87 -14.01 -11.85
N LYS A 136 2.37 -13.33 -12.89
CA LYS A 136 1.28 -13.80 -13.78
C LYS A 136 -0.06 -14.07 -13.09
N GLN A 137 -0.19 -13.73 -11.80
CA GLN A 137 -1.42 -13.83 -11.03
C GLN A 137 -2.52 -12.93 -11.61
N ILE A 138 -3.77 -13.42 -11.59
CA ILE A 138 -4.95 -12.64 -11.93
C ILE A 138 -5.55 -12.05 -10.65
N LEU A 139 -5.75 -10.74 -10.67
CA LEU A 139 -6.26 -9.94 -9.56
C LEU A 139 -7.60 -9.32 -10.00
N MET A 140 -8.65 -9.60 -9.25
CA MET A 140 -10.00 -9.09 -9.53
C MET A 140 -10.16 -7.72 -8.87
N VAL A 141 -10.08 -6.67 -9.68
CA VAL A 141 -10.13 -5.29 -9.21
C VAL A 141 -11.57 -4.76 -9.34
N PRO A 142 -12.20 -4.27 -8.26
CA PRO A 142 -13.51 -3.61 -8.35
C PRO A 142 -13.48 -2.45 -9.36
N SER A 143 -14.44 -2.42 -10.28
CA SER A 143 -14.67 -1.30 -11.19
C SER A 143 -15.57 -0.31 -10.48
N LEU A 144 -14.96 0.74 -9.92
CA LEU A 144 -15.67 1.75 -9.15
C LEU A 144 -15.78 3.03 -9.96
N ASP A 145 -16.93 3.68 -9.89
CA ASP A 145 -17.08 5.05 -10.36
C ASP A 145 -16.50 6.00 -9.30
N LEU A 146 -15.22 6.37 -9.47
CA LEU A 146 -14.47 7.18 -8.52
C LEU A 146 -15.03 8.60 -8.45
N GLN A 147 -15.90 8.85 -7.47
CA GLN A 147 -16.33 10.20 -7.11
C GLN A 147 -15.17 11.01 -6.49
N PRO A 148 -15.20 12.36 -6.62
CA PRO A 148 -14.17 13.24 -6.04
C PRO A 148 -13.95 13.04 -4.53
N GLU A 149 -15.00 12.67 -3.79
CA GLU A 149 -14.94 12.40 -2.34
C GLU A 149 -14.05 11.18 -2.02
N HIS A 150 -14.12 10.14 -2.85
CA HIS A 150 -13.25 8.96 -2.72
C HIS A 150 -11.79 9.33 -3.02
N LEU A 151 -11.57 10.23 -3.99
CA LEU A 151 -10.23 10.72 -4.30
C LEU A 151 -9.66 11.55 -3.16
N LEU A 152 -10.46 12.34 -2.45
CA LEU A 152 -10.01 13.13 -1.30
C LEU A 152 -9.66 12.24 -0.10
N GLN A 153 -10.54 11.31 0.27
CA GLN A 153 -10.26 10.35 1.37
C GLN A 153 -9.01 9.50 1.09
N VAL A 154 -8.82 9.14 -0.18
CA VAL A 154 -7.69 8.32 -0.59
C VAL A 154 -6.47 9.17 -0.93
N SER A 155 -6.56 10.46 -1.21
CA SER A 155 -5.39 11.32 -1.42
C SER A 155 -4.59 11.45 -0.13
N ASP A 156 -5.25 11.76 0.99
CA ASP A 156 -4.61 11.82 2.31
C ASP A 156 -4.03 10.46 2.71
N SER A 157 -4.76 9.39 2.38
CA SER A 157 -4.28 8.03 2.60
C SER A 157 -3.11 7.69 1.68
N LEU A 158 -3.16 8.02 0.39
CA LEU A 158 -2.07 7.75 -0.55
C LEU A 158 -0.83 8.58 -0.21
N GLU A 159 -0.98 9.81 0.26
CA GLU A 159 0.11 10.61 0.83
C GLU A 159 0.66 10.03 2.14
N LEU A 160 -0.14 9.26 2.89
CA LEU A 160 0.33 8.50 4.06
C LEU A 160 1.04 7.17 3.66
N LEU A 161 0.57 6.57 2.56
CA LEU A 161 0.91 5.21 2.13
C LEU A 161 2.12 5.18 1.21
N VAL A 162 2.19 6.12 0.29
CA VAL A 162 3.14 6.18 -0.84
C VAL A 162 3.48 7.61 -1.27
N GLY A 163 2.98 8.58 -0.51
CA GLY A 163 3.67 9.80 -0.18
C GLY A 163 4.33 9.64 1.18
#